data_AF-A0AAW7CQB4-F1
#
_entry.id   AF-A0AAW7CQB4-F1
#
_cell.length_a   1.000
_cell.length_b   1.000
_cell.length_c   1.000
_cell.angle_alpha   90.00
_cell.angle_beta   90.00
_cell.angle_gamma   90.00
#
_symmetry.space_group_name_H-M   'P 1'
#
loop_
_entity.id
_entity.type
_entity.pdbx_description
1 polymer ?
#
loop_
_entity_poly.entity_id
_entity_poly.type
_entity_poly.pdbx_seq_one_letter_code
_entity_poly.pdbx_strand_id
1 'polypeptide(L)' 'MFKCPCYRGSQYRTSQFDVSVNNPGGAKCIFCKNVMTAQMC' A
#
# COMPACT_ATOMS: atom_id res chain seq x y z
N MET A 1 1.08 -9.41 -5.20
CA MET A 1 2.24 -8.70 -4.60
C MET A 1 1.91 -7.22 -4.51
N PHE A 2 2.11 -6.54 -3.38
CA PHE A 2 1.82 -5.09 -3.26
C PHE A 2 2.98 -4.24 -3.81
N LYS A 3 2.71 -3.31 -4.72
CA LYS A 3 3.72 -2.39 -5.27
C LYS A 3 3.22 -0.94 -5.19
N CYS A 4 4.10 0.01 -4.81
CA CYS A 4 3.73 1.44 -4.89
C CYS A 4 3.65 1.81 -6.39
N PRO A 5 2.60 2.51 -6.83
CA PRO A 5 2.53 3.00 -8.21
C PRO A 5 3.60 4.07 -8.51
N CYS A 6 4.05 4.83 -7.51
CA CYS A 6 5.11 5.84 -7.68
C CYS A 6 6.53 5.25 -7.64
N TYR A 7 6.72 4.15 -6.92
CA TYR A 7 8.01 3.49 -6.78
C TYR A 7 7.76 2.00 -6.85
N ARG A 8 8.45 1.29 -7.74
CA ARG A 8 8.39 -0.19 -7.88
C ARG A 8 8.78 -0.97 -6.61
N GLY A 9 8.98 -0.27 -5.49
CA GLY A 9 9.20 -0.83 -4.17
C GLY A 9 7.98 -1.53 -3.61
N SER A 10 8.28 -2.62 -2.93
CA SER A 10 7.33 -3.46 -2.19
C SER A 10 7.31 -3.11 -0.70
N GLN A 11 7.93 -1.99 -0.29
CA GLN A 11 8.05 -1.59 1.12
C GLN A 11 6.86 -0.76 1.55
N TYR A 12 6.17 -1.23 2.57
CA TYR A 12 5.01 -0.58 3.16
C TYR A 12 4.95 -0.70 4.65
N ARG A 13 4.15 0.18 5.23
CA ARG A 13 3.67 0.12 6.59
C ARG A 13 2.17 -0.07 6.54
N THR A 14 1.64 -0.85 7.47
CA THR A 14 0.21 -0.94 7.73
C THR A 14 -0.18 0.05 8.83
N SER A 15 -1.30 0.72 8.65
CA SER A 15 -1.83 1.71 9.60
C SER A 15 -3.33 1.50 9.73
N GLN A 16 -3.81 1.36 10.97
CA GLN A 16 -5.26 1.21 11.25
C GLN A 16 -6.07 2.43 10.79
N PHE A 17 -5.45 3.61 10.75
CA PHE A 17 -6.07 4.84 10.25
C PHE A 17 -6.22 4.85 8.73
N ASP A 18 -5.40 4.09 8.02
CA ASP A 18 -5.42 4.00 6.55
C ASP A 18 -6.20 2.79 6.04
N VAL A 19 -6.85 2.04 6.95
CA VAL A 19 -7.76 0.94 6.62
C VAL A 19 -9.03 1.51 5.99
N SER A 20 -9.38 1.00 4.82
CA SER A 20 -10.62 1.33 4.12
C SER A 20 -11.13 0.12 3.34
N VAL A 21 -12.34 0.22 2.80
CA VAL A 21 -12.95 -0.85 1.97
C VAL A 21 -12.01 -1.26 0.81
N ASN A 22 -11.30 -0.31 0.23
CA ASN A 22 -10.38 -0.53 -0.89
C ASN A 22 -8.94 -0.84 -0.46
N ASN A 23 -8.63 -0.73 0.84
CA ASN A 23 -7.34 -1.04 1.44
C ASN A 23 -7.54 -1.70 2.81
N PRO A 24 -8.05 -2.94 2.86
CA PRO A 24 -8.38 -3.59 4.12
C PRO A 24 -7.14 -3.85 4.99
N GLY A 25 -5.96 -3.96 4.37
CA GLY A 25 -4.69 -4.10 5.10
C GLY A 25 -4.11 -2.78 5.62
N GLY A 26 -4.70 -1.63 5.30
CA GLY A 26 -4.15 -0.33 5.66
C GLY A 26 -2.74 -0.09 5.12
N ALA A 27 -2.38 -0.75 4.00
CA ALA A 27 -1.03 -0.76 3.46
C ALA A 27 -0.73 0.56 2.72
N LYS A 28 0.26 1.30 3.23
CA LYS A 28 0.81 2.51 2.61
C LYS A 28 2.29 2.36 2.41
N CYS A 29 2.80 2.83 1.28
CA CYS A 29 4.23 2.86 1.06
C CYS A 29 4.93 3.79 2.06
N ILE A 30 6.07 3.37 2.58
CA ILE A 30 6.80 4.12 3.62
C ILE A 30 7.40 5.41 3.05
N PHE A 31 7.75 5.42 1.76
CA PHE A 31 8.34 6.57 1.07
C PHE A 31 7.28 7.49 0.47
N CYS A 32 6.46 6.94 -0.45
CA CYS A 32 5.51 7.73 -1.24
C CYS A 32 4.23 8.05 -0.44
N LYS A 33 3.99 7.39 0.72
CA LYS A 33 2.75 7.45 1.51
C LYS A 33 1.46 7.15 0.72
N ASN A 34 1.57 6.71 -0.52
CA ASN A 34 0.42 6.28 -1.31
C ASN A 34 -0.05 4.91 -0.88
N VAL A 35 -1.35 4.69 -1.02
CA VAL A 35 -1.98 3.39 -0.83
C VAL A 35 -1.34 2.41 -1.80
N MET A 36 -0.90 1.27 -1.29
CA MET A 36 -0.40 0.23 -2.17
C MET A 36 -1.56 -0.49 -2.83
N THR A 37 -1.46 -0.68 -4.14
CA THR A 37 -2.36 -1.56 -4.86
C THR A 37 -1.83 -2.98 -4.82
N ALA A 38 -2.71 -3.93 -4.50
CA ALA A 38 -2.43 -5.34 -4.74
C ALA A 38 -2.38 -5.52 -6.26
N GLN A 39 -1.19 -5.61 -6.84
CA GLN A 39 -1.09 -6.24 -8.16
C GLN A 39 -1.36 -7.73 -7.94
N MET A 40 -2.61 -8.10 -8.20
CA MET A 40 -2.99 -9.46 -8.57
C MET A 40 -2.11 -9.83 -9.77
N CYS A 41 -1.44 -10.98 -9.71
CA CYS A 41 -0.75 -11.52 -10.88
C CYS A 41 -1.77 -11.82 -11.99
#